data_AF-A0A7X9N6D1-F1
#
_entry.id   AF-A0A7X9N6D1-F1
#
_cell.length_a   1.000
_cell.length_b   1.000
_cell.length_c   1.000
_cell.angle_alpha   90.00
_cell.angle_beta   90.00
_cell.angle_gamma   90.00
#
_symmetry.space_group_name_H-M   'P 1'
#
loop_
_entity.id
_entity.type
_entity.pdbx_description
1 polymer ?
#
loop_
_entity_poly.entity_id
_entity_poly.type
_entity_poly.pdbx_seq_one_letter_code
_entity_poly.pdbx_strand_id
1 'polypeptide(L)'
;MLNSRSKSDALLEWVEIGSMAGSKIELSAAVLRSNNIRFLGSGIGSIATAVFAKELFSLAQLVAAGKFNVTPLQYQLEEFSQENWENTKQRIVYIPNQFN
;
A
#
# COMPACT_ATOMS: atom_id res chain seq x y z
N MET A 1 -20.99 -8.81 -14.26
CA MET A 1 -20.11 -8.36 -15.36
C MET A 1 -19.31 -7.17 -14.85
N LEU A 2 -18.01 -7.07 -15.20
CA LEU A 2 -17.19 -5.90 -14.86
C LEU A 2 -17.35 -4.84 -15.96
N ASN A 3 -18.39 -4.02 -15.84
CA ASN A 3 -18.88 -3.18 -16.94
C ASN A 3 -17.89 -2.08 -17.40
N SER A 4 -16.87 -1.77 -16.60
CA SER A 4 -15.82 -0.80 -16.97
C SER A 4 -14.69 -1.39 -17.82
N ARG A 5 -14.70 -2.71 -18.08
CA ARG A 5 -13.69 -3.36 -18.93
C ARG A 5 -14.09 -3.29 -20.40
N SER A 6 -13.18 -2.83 -21.25
CA SER A 6 -13.33 -2.90 -22.71
C SER A 6 -13.00 -4.27 -23.31
N LYS A 7 -12.19 -5.08 -22.61
CA LYS A 7 -11.84 -6.47 -22.97
C LYS A 7 -12.01 -7.38 -21.75
N SER A 8 -13.03 -8.24 -21.77
CA SER A 8 -13.38 -9.13 -20.65
C SER A 8 -12.50 -10.38 -20.58
N ASP A 9 -11.93 -10.80 -21.70
CA ASP A 9 -11.04 -11.96 -21.87
C ASP A 9 -9.58 -11.67 -21.51
N ALA A 10 -9.16 -10.40 -21.62
CA ALA A 10 -7.85 -9.96 -21.16
C ALA A 10 -7.68 -10.28 -19.66
N LEU A 11 -6.48 -10.74 -19.28
CA LEU A 11 -6.16 -11.05 -17.88
C LEU A 11 -6.33 -9.80 -17.00
N LEU A 12 -7.07 -9.95 -15.91
CA LEU A 12 -7.08 -9.02 -14.78
C LEU A 12 -6.23 -9.62 -13.67
N GLU A 13 -5.16 -8.92 -13.30
CA GLU A 13 -4.41 -9.25 -12.09
C GLU A 13 -4.91 -8.38 -10.94
N TRP A 14 -5.46 -9.02 -9.91
CA TRP A 14 -5.84 -8.38 -8.66
C TRP A 14 -4.74 -8.62 -7.63
N VAL A 15 -4.07 -7.55 -7.21
CA VAL A 15 -3.05 -7.60 -6.15
C VAL A 15 -3.67 -7.07 -4.86
N GLU A 16 -3.90 -7.97 -3.90
CA GLU A 16 -4.46 -7.66 -2.59
C GLU A 16 -3.35 -7.19 -1.63
N ILE A 17 -3.41 -5.92 -1.19
CA ILE A 17 -2.36 -5.30 -0.38
C ILE A 17 -2.76 -5.04 1.08
N GLY A 18 -4.03 -5.27 1.45
CA GLY A 18 -4.49 -5.07 2.82
C GLY A 18 -5.99 -4.93 2.94
N SER A 19 -6.48 -4.96 4.18
CA SER A 19 -7.91 -5.15 4.51
C SER A 19 -8.60 -3.88 5.02
N MET A 20 -8.13 -2.68 4.65
CA MET A 20 -8.73 -1.42 5.14
C MET A 20 -10.21 -1.28 4.73
N ALA A 21 -10.59 -1.83 3.57
CA ALA A 21 -11.97 -1.84 3.08
C ALA A 21 -12.80 -3.02 3.62
N GLY A 22 -12.22 -3.88 4.48
CA GLY A 22 -12.84 -5.09 5.00
C GLY A 22 -11.96 -6.32 4.81
N SER A 23 -12.32 -7.41 5.50
CA SER A 23 -11.57 -8.68 5.50
C SER A 23 -12.00 -9.66 4.40
N LYS A 24 -12.99 -9.29 3.58
CA LYS A 24 -13.61 -10.16 2.58
C LYS A 24 -13.65 -9.48 1.23
N ILE A 25 -13.47 -10.28 0.18
CA ILE A 25 -13.72 -9.91 -1.21
C ILE A 25 -14.98 -10.64 -1.64
N GLU A 26 -16.03 -9.89 -1.99
CA GLU A 26 -17.30 -10.44 -2.47
C GLU A 26 -17.40 -10.31 -3.98
N LEU A 27 -17.56 -11.45 -4.68
CA LEU A 27 -17.65 -11.50 -6.14
C LEU A 27 -18.84 -12.34 -6.58
N SER A 28 -19.63 -11.80 -7.51
CA SER A 28 -20.72 -12.57 -8.12
C SER A 28 -20.16 -13.71 -8.98
N ALA A 29 -20.85 -14.86 -8.97
CA ALA A 29 -20.53 -15.98 -9.85
C ALA A 29 -20.50 -15.59 -11.35
N ALA A 30 -21.33 -14.61 -11.74
CA ALA A 30 -21.33 -14.08 -13.10
C ALA A 30 -20.00 -13.41 -13.47
N VAL A 31 -19.37 -12.66 -12.55
CA VAL A 31 -18.03 -12.07 -12.77
C VAL A 31 -16.98 -13.16 -12.94
N LEU A 32 -16.98 -14.16 -12.05
CA LEU A 32 -15.99 -15.26 -12.09
C LEU A 32 -16.07 -16.08 -13.39
N ARG A 33 -17.27 -16.31 -13.91
CA ARG A 33 -17.48 -17.10 -15.14
C ARG A 33 -17.22 -16.34 -16.44
N SER A 34 -17.16 -15.01 -16.41
CA SER A 34 -17.09 -14.16 -17.62
C SER A 34 -15.80 -13.36 -17.76
N ASN A 35 -14.86 -13.49 -16.82
CA ASN A 35 -13.62 -12.71 -16.82
C ASN A 35 -12.42 -13.63 -16.52
N ASN A 36 -11.30 -13.35 -17.16
CA ASN A 36 -10.02 -13.98 -16.86
C ASN A 36 -9.35 -13.24 -15.69
N ILE A 37 -9.46 -13.77 -14.46
CA ILE A 37 -8.98 -13.10 -13.24
C ILE A 37 -7.92 -13.95 -12.53
N ARG A 38 -6.79 -13.34 -12.18
CA ARG A 38 -5.75 -13.89 -11.28
C ARG A 38 -5.70 -13.08 -10.00
N PHE A 39 -5.72 -13.76 -8.85
CA PHE A 39 -5.54 -13.14 -7.54
C PHE A 39 -4.11 -13.35 -7.05
N LEU A 40 -3.50 -12.30 -6.51
CA LEU A 40 -2.22 -12.33 -5.83
C LEU A 40 -2.37 -11.65 -4.47
N GLY A 41 -1.93 -12.32 -3.40
CA GLY A 41 -1.78 -11.69 -2.09
C GLY A 41 -0.40 -11.04 -1.97
N SER A 42 -0.35 -9.80 -1.50
CA SER A 42 0.88 -9.04 -1.28
C SER A 42 0.87 -8.42 0.12
N GLY A 43 0.98 -9.27 1.14
CA GLY A 43 1.16 -8.84 2.52
C GLY A 43 2.63 -8.70 2.89
N ILE A 44 2.94 -7.84 3.87
CA ILE A 44 4.31 -7.71 4.41
C ILE A 44 4.87 -9.06 4.92
N GLY A 45 4.00 -9.92 5.48
CA GLY A 45 4.38 -11.25 5.95
C GLY A 45 4.75 -12.25 4.85
N SER A 46 4.53 -11.92 3.58
CA SER A 46 4.86 -12.79 2.44
C SER A 46 6.29 -12.60 1.93
N ILE A 47 7.02 -11.60 2.44
CA ILE A 47 8.37 -11.23 1.99
C ILE A 47 9.40 -11.79 2.99
N ALA A 48 10.40 -12.52 2.50
CA ALA A 48 11.51 -12.97 3.34
C ALA A 48 12.27 -11.78 3.94
N THR A 49 12.57 -11.81 5.23
CA THR A 49 13.20 -10.68 5.96
C THR A 49 14.48 -10.16 5.31
N ALA A 50 15.34 -11.05 4.81
CA ALA A 50 16.57 -10.67 4.12
C ALA A 50 16.31 -9.92 2.81
N VAL A 51 15.28 -10.32 2.06
CA VAL A 51 14.85 -9.62 0.84
C VAL A 51 14.29 -8.26 1.22
N PHE A 52 13.40 -8.21 2.22
CA PHE A 52 12.83 -6.95 2.69
C PHE A 52 13.91 -5.93 3.10
N ALA A 53 14.92 -6.35 3.86
CA ALA A 53 16.01 -5.47 4.28
C ALA A 53 16.82 -4.91 3.10
N LYS A 54 17.15 -5.75 2.11
CA LYS A 54 17.87 -5.34 0.90
C LYS A 54 17.05 -4.35 0.06
N GLU A 55 15.78 -4.66 -0.17
CA GLU A 55 14.89 -3.80 -0.96
C GLU A 55 14.63 -2.48 -0.25
N LEU A 56 14.45 -2.47 1.07
CA LEU A 56 14.26 -1.27 1.86
C LEU A 56 15.47 -0.33 1.76
N PHE A 57 16.69 -0.88 1.84
CA PHE A 57 17.91 -0.08 1.65
C PHE A 57 18.01 0.51 0.25
N SER A 58 17.63 -0.26 -0.77
CA SER A 58 17.62 0.19 -2.17
C SER A 58 16.59 1.31 -2.38
N LEU A 59 15.40 1.16 -1.78
CA LEU A 59 14.36 2.18 -1.76
C LEU A 59 14.84 3.47 -1.09
N ALA A 60 15.51 3.37 0.06
CA ALA A 60 16.04 4.54 0.76
C ALA A 60 17.05 5.32 -0.10
N GLN A 61 17.94 4.63 -0.82
CA GLN A 61 18.88 5.27 -1.75
C GLN A 61 18.16 6.00 -2.88
N LEU A 62 17.10 5.41 -3.44
CA LEU A 62 16.30 6.05 -4.49
C LEU A 62 15.55 7.30 -3.99
N VAL A 63 15.04 7.25 -2.75
CA VAL A 63 14.44 8.43 -2.10
C VAL A 63 15.49 9.52 -1.89
N ALA A 64 16.66 9.17 -1.35
CA ALA A 64 17.76 10.11 -1.13
C ALA A 64 18.28 10.72 -2.45
N ALA A 65 18.26 9.96 -3.54
CA ALA A 65 18.60 10.42 -4.88
C ALA A 65 17.48 11.24 -5.57
N GLY A 66 16.38 11.53 -4.88
CA GLY A 66 15.25 12.29 -5.41
C GLY A 66 14.48 11.58 -6.53
N LYS A 67 14.58 10.25 -6.63
CA LYS A 67 13.87 9.46 -7.65
C LYS A 67 12.41 9.21 -7.31
N PHE A 68 12.03 9.45 -6.07
CA PHE A 68 10.65 9.38 -5.59
C PHE A 68 10.22 10.73 -5.02
N ASN A 69 9.03 11.17 -5.41
CA ASN A 69 8.40 12.32 -4.78
C ASN A 69 7.76 11.88 -3.45
N VAL A 70 8.47 12.09 -2.35
CA VAL A 70 8.00 11.79 -1.00
C VAL A 70 7.69 13.12 -0.31
N THR A 71 6.43 13.35 0.04
CA THR A 71 5.96 14.61 0.65
C THR A 71 5.33 14.33 2.00
N PRO A 72 6.13 13.97 3.03
CA PRO A 72 5.60 13.68 4.33
C PRO A 72 5.15 14.97 5.03
N LEU A 73 4.04 14.90 5.75
CA LEU A 73 3.69 15.91 6.74
C LEU A 73 4.42 15.57 8.03
N GLN A 74 5.32 16.44 8.46
CA GLN A 74 6.13 16.21 9.65
C GLN A 74 5.44 16.83 10.87
N TYR A 75 5.42 16.08 11.97
CA TYR A 75 5.06 16.57 13.30
C TYR A 75 6.19 16.26 14.25
N GLN A 76 6.43 17.12 15.23
CA GLN A 76 7.22 16.74 16.40
C GLN A 76 6.47 15.65 17.18
N LEU A 77 7.21 14.74 17.81
CA LEU A 77 6.58 13.65 18.56
C LEU A 77 5.69 14.17 19.70
N GLU A 78 6.01 15.32 20.29
CA GLU A 78 5.17 15.97 21.32
C GLU A 78 3.83 16.48 20.78
N GLU A 79 3.71 16.69 19.46
CA GLU A 79 2.48 17.08 18.79
C GLU A 79 1.59 15.87 18.45
N PHE A 80 1.93 14.68 18.96
CA PHE A 80 1.07 13.52 18.84
C PHE A 80 -0.29 13.79 19.47
N SER A 81 -1.32 13.72 18.63
CA SER A 81 -2.71 13.91 19.01
C SER A 81 -3.58 12.93 18.23
N GLN A 82 -4.79 12.66 18.72
CA GLN A 82 -5.75 11.84 18.00
C GLN A 82 -6.08 12.44 16.62
N GLU A 83 -6.25 13.76 16.56
CA GLU A 83 -6.52 14.48 15.30
C GLU A 83 -5.41 14.25 14.26
N ASN A 84 -4.15 14.41 14.66
CA ASN A 84 -3.02 14.18 13.77
C ASN A 84 -2.92 12.70 13.39
N TRP A 85 -3.12 11.78 14.33
CA TRP A 85 -3.05 10.34 14.06
C TRP A 85 -4.11 9.84 13.07
N GLU A 86 -5.31 10.42 13.11
CA GLU A 86 -6.44 10.03 12.26
C GLU A 86 -6.42 10.69 10.87
N ASN A 87 -5.48 11.61 10.59
CA ASN A 87 -5.33 12.21 9.27
C ASN A 87 -4.80 11.18 8.25
N THR A 88 -5.70 10.64 7.44
CA THR A 88 -5.42 9.66 6.38
C THR A 88 -5.11 10.29 5.02
N LYS A 89 -5.14 11.62 4.90
CA LYS A 89 -4.93 12.33 3.62
C LYS A 89 -3.47 12.50 3.26
N GLN A 90 -2.58 12.44 4.25
CA GLN A 90 -1.16 12.70 4.08
C GLN A 90 -0.33 11.61 4.76
N ARG A 91 0.91 11.43 4.31
CA ARG A 91 1.87 10.58 4.99
C ARG A 91 2.44 11.34 6.18
N ILE A 92 1.97 11.04 7.39
CA ILE A 92 2.51 11.64 8.60
C ILE A 92 3.80 10.94 9.01
N VAL A 93 4.79 11.74 9.41
CA VAL A 93 6.05 11.29 10.00
C VAL A 93 6.28 12.05 11.29
N TYR A 94 6.33 11.34 12.42
CA TYR A 94 6.69 11.93 13.70
C TYR A 94 8.22 11.98 13.83
N ILE A 95 8.75 13.16 14.08
CA ILE A 95 10.16 13.39 14.32
C ILE A 95 10.41 13.17 15.83
N PRO A 96 11.21 12.15 16.21
CA PRO A 96 11.51 11.92 17.61
C PRO A 96 12.28 13.10 18.19
N ASN A 97 12.07 13.35 19.48
CA ASN A 97 12.77 14.39 20.22
C ASN A 97 14.27 14.25 20.00
N GLN A 98 14.94 15.36 19.68
CA GLN A 98 16.40 15.37 19.68
C GLN A 98 16.83 15.22 21.14
N PHE A 99 17.45 14.09 21.46
CA PHE A 99 18.18 13.96 22.72
C PHE A 99 19.41 14.86 22.59
N ASN A 100 19.38 16.01 23.27
CA ASN A 100 20.57 16.83 23.52
C ASN A 100 21.55 16.07 24.42
#